data_AF-A0A401H5X5-F1
#
_entry.id   AF-A0A401H5X5-F1
#
_cell.length_a   1.000
_cell.length_b   1.000
_cell.length_c   1.000
_cell.angle_alpha   90.00
_cell.angle_beta   90.00
_cell.angle_gamma   90.00
#
_symmetry.space_group_name_H-M   'P 1'
#
loop_
_entity.id
_entity.type
_entity.pdbx_description
1 polymer ?
#
loop_
_entity_poly.entity_id
_entity_poly.type
_entity_poly.pdbx_seq_one_letter_code
_entity_poly.pdbx_strand_id
1 'polypeptide(L)'
;MEHPVNAMSPQSHSAIESLAHRIQGFLTTPHNKFGLFHRYWTNALPLHDLEELLSLEDLSESPGAAEFANDTFQRYFPYPNATSFRLSDWYWNGGVQKSQSSFKALLDIISDPEYDPADVRAAHWDDINRQLASDQPGEWADDDAG
;
A
#
# COMPACT_ATOMS: atom_id res chain seq x y z
N MET A 1 6.90 56.76 -22.13
CA MET A 1 7.52 55.55 -21.57
C MET A 1 7.88 55.90 -20.15
N GLU A 2 7.16 55.53 -19.10
CA GLU A 2 6.15 54.49 -18.87
C GLU A 2 5.32 54.93 -17.65
N HIS A 3 4.16 54.30 -17.46
CA HIS A 3 3.07 54.61 -16.54
C HIS A 3 3.37 54.39 -15.03
N PRO A 4 2.58 55.00 -14.12
CA PRO A 4 2.54 54.62 -12.71
C PRO A 4 1.64 53.38 -12.52
N VAL A 5 2.14 52.36 -11.82
CA VAL A 5 1.34 51.22 -11.38
C VAL A 5 0.64 51.55 -10.07
N ASN A 6 -0.68 51.75 -10.17
CA ASN A 6 -1.63 51.68 -9.08
C ASN A 6 -2.09 50.22 -8.89
N ALA A 7 -2.73 49.92 -7.76
CA ALA A 7 -3.34 48.63 -7.33
C ALA A 7 -2.38 47.67 -6.57
N MET A 8 -2.76 47.01 -5.48
CA MET A 8 -4.05 46.80 -4.83
C MET A 8 -3.76 46.34 -3.38
N SER A 9 -4.51 46.83 -2.38
CA SER A 9 -4.52 46.24 -1.02
C SER A 9 -4.93 44.77 -1.05
N PRO A 10 -4.27 43.87 -0.29
CA PRO A 10 -4.90 42.64 0.16
C PRO A 10 -5.62 42.90 1.50
N GLN A 11 -6.82 43.47 1.43
CA GLN A 11 -7.80 43.36 2.52
C GLN A 11 -8.52 42.00 2.36
N SER A 12 -7.91 40.91 2.85
CA SER A 12 -8.57 39.60 2.77
C SER A 12 -8.09 38.58 3.81
N HIS A 13 -7.62 39.03 4.98
CA HIS A 13 -7.26 38.11 6.07
C HIS A 13 -8.20 38.18 7.28
N SER A 14 -8.87 39.32 7.51
CA SER A 14 -9.66 39.52 8.75
C SER A 14 -11.05 38.89 8.76
N ALA A 15 -11.62 38.56 7.59
CA ALA A 15 -12.99 38.04 7.52
C ALA A 15 -13.09 36.56 7.87
N ILE A 16 -12.03 35.77 7.64
CA ILE A 16 -12.02 34.31 7.87
C ILE A 16 -11.77 34.00 9.36
N GLU A 17 -10.90 34.77 10.03
CA GLU A 17 -10.62 34.60 11.47
C GLU A 17 -11.84 34.86 12.35
N SER A 18 -12.73 35.76 11.93
CA SER A 18 -13.91 36.17 12.71
C SER A 18 -15.03 35.13 12.75
N LEU A 19 -15.11 34.22 11.76
CA LEU A 19 -16.14 33.17 11.73
C LEU A 19 -15.81 31.97 12.65
N ALA A 20 -14.54 31.80 13.01
CA ALA A 20 -14.05 30.62 13.74
C ALA A 20 -14.42 30.60 15.23
N HIS A 21 -14.86 31.73 15.80
CA HIS A 21 -15.04 31.82 17.26
C HIS A 21 -16.43 31.44 17.79
N ARG A 22 -17.38 30.98 16.96
CA ARG A 22 -18.74 30.77 17.47
C ARG A 22 -19.60 29.70 16.80
N ILE A 23 -19.08 28.51 16.52
CA ILE A 23 -19.88 27.27 16.43
C ILE A 23 -18.96 26.08 16.79
N GLN A 24 -19.34 25.28 17.79
CA GLN A 24 -18.89 23.89 17.91
C GLN A 24 -19.80 23.05 17.00
N GLY A 25 -19.24 22.42 15.97
CA GLY A 25 -20.02 21.64 15.03
C GLY A 25 -19.15 20.84 14.07
N PHE A 26 -19.80 20.13 13.15
CA PHE A 26 -19.10 19.44 12.07
C PHE A 26 -18.67 20.46 11.02
N LEU A 27 -17.39 20.42 10.65
CA LEU A 27 -16.82 21.21 9.57
C LEU A 27 -16.28 20.30 8.49
N THR A 28 -16.67 20.56 7.25
CA THR A 28 -16.40 19.70 6.10
C THR A 28 -15.52 20.41 5.08
N THR A 29 -14.50 19.74 4.56
CA THR A 29 -13.65 20.30 3.49
C THR A 29 -14.39 20.33 2.16
N PRO A 30 -14.00 21.20 1.21
CA PRO A 30 -14.46 21.09 -0.17
C PRO A 30 -14.11 19.72 -0.78
N HIS A 31 -14.91 19.29 -1.76
CA HIS A 31 -14.64 18.05 -2.49
C HIS A 31 -13.45 18.25 -3.43
N ASN A 32 -12.54 17.29 -3.48
CA ASN A 32 -11.50 17.27 -4.51
C ASN A 32 -12.07 16.77 -5.86
N LYS A 33 -11.23 16.71 -6.90
CA LYS A 33 -11.64 16.25 -8.25
C LYS A 33 -12.14 14.79 -8.32
N PHE A 34 -11.90 14.01 -7.27
CA PHE A 34 -12.36 12.63 -7.11
C PHE A 34 -13.61 12.54 -6.23
N GLY A 35 -14.12 13.65 -5.70
CA GLY A 35 -15.28 13.67 -4.81
C GLY A 35 -14.97 13.38 -3.34
N LEU A 36 -13.70 13.31 -2.94
CA LEU A 36 -13.32 13.06 -1.54
C LEU A 36 -13.38 14.35 -0.71
N PHE A 37 -13.84 14.23 0.54
CA PHE A 37 -13.89 15.31 1.54
C PHE A 37 -13.64 14.75 2.94
N HIS A 38 -13.19 15.60 3.85
CA HIS A 38 -13.00 15.26 5.27
C HIS A 38 -14.02 16.01 6.12
N ARG A 39 -14.52 15.36 7.18
CA ARG A 39 -15.45 15.95 8.16
C ARG A 39 -14.80 15.90 9.54
N TYR A 40 -14.61 17.07 10.14
CA TYR A 40 -13.98 17.23 11.45
C TYR A 40 -15.00 17.72 12.48
N TRP A 41 -14.95 17.21 13.70
CA TRP A 41 -15.65 17.79 14.84
C TRP A 41 -14.73 18.79 15.54
N THR A 42 -14.79 20.05 15.12
CA THR A 42 -13.84 21.07 15.57
C THR A 42 -14.42 22.47 15.33
N ASN A 43 -13.94 23.43 16.10
CA ASN A 43 -14.26 24.84 16.00
C ASN A 43 -13.42 25.55 14.92
N ALA A 44 -12.37 24.89 14.41
CA ALA A 44 -11.51 25.43 13.35
C ALA A 44 -10.93 24.30 12.49
N LEU A 45 -10.70 24.58 11.21
CA LEU A 45 -9.99 23.65 10.33
C LEU A 45 -8.61 23.32 10.91
N PRO A 46 -8.18 22.05 10.89
CA PRO A 46 -6.80 21.70 11.22
C PRO A 46 -5.86 22.49 10.32
N LEU A 47 -4.89 23.18 10.92
CA LEU A 47 -3.88 23.94 10.16
C LEU A 47 -2.82 23.01 9.54
N HIS A 48 -2.59 21.87 10.18
CA HIS A 48 -1.60 20.87 9.80
C HIS A 48 -2.21 19.47 9.77
N ASP A 49 -1.66 18.64 8.90
CA ASP A 49 -1.96 17.22 8.82
C ASP A 49 -1.22 16.49 9.96
N LEU A 50 -1.94 15.68 10.73
CA LEU A 50 -1.33 14.88 11.80
C LEU A 50 -0.50 13.73 11.23
N GLU A 51 -0.79 13.29 10.00
CA GLU A 51 -0.01 12.28 9.30
C GLU A 51 1.35 12.81 8.82
N GLU A 52 1.55 14.12 8.75
CA GLU A 52 2.86 14.74 8.43
C GLU A 52 3.92 14.44 9.50
N LEU A 53 3.49 14.11 10.73
CA LEU A 53 4.36 13.77 11.85
C LEU A 53 4.64 12.27 11.96
N LEU A 54 3.97 11.43 11.18
CA LEU A 54 4.17 9.99 11.21
C LEU A 54 5.42 9.65 10.38
N SER A 55 6.40 9.03 11.03
CA SER A 55 7.51 8.44 10.31
C SER A 55 7.08 7.13 9.64
N LEU A 56 7.81 6.69 8.62
CA LEU A 56 7.56 5.40 7.96
C LEU A 56 7.63 4.24 8.98
N GLU A 57 8.46 4.40 10.00
CA GLU A 57 8.62 3.49 11.12
C GLU A 57 7.38 3.45 12.02
N ASP A 58 6.71 4.58 12.27
CA ASP A 58 5.47 4.63 13.07
C ASP A 58 4.27 3.98 12.36
N LEU A 59 4.29 3.98 11.02
CA LEU A 59 3.29 3.32 10.18
C LEU A 59 3.55 1.82 10.00
N SER A 60 4.74 1.35 10.38
CA SER A 60 5.16 -0.02 10.20
C SER A 60 4.98 -0.83 11.48
N GLU A 61 3.97 -1.71 11.51
CA GLU A 61 3.85 -2.75 12.55
C GLU A 61 4.92 -3.85 12.43
N SER A 62 5.81 -3.78 11.43
CA SER A 62 6.92 -4.71 11.30
C SER A 62 7.93 -4.51 12.44
N PRO A 63 8.32 -5.56 13.18
CA PRO A 63 9.50 -5.47 14.02
C PRO A 63 10.67 -5.01 13.15
N GLY A 64 11.41 -4.01 13.64
CA GLY A 64 12.42 -3.30 12.87
C GLY A 64 13.35 -4.24 12.12
N ALA A 65 13.76 -3.83 10.92
CA ALA A 65 14.50 -4.60 9.90
C ALA A 65 15.88 -5.18 10.32
N ALA A 66 16.17 -5.29 11.62
CA ALA A 66 17.45 -5.72 12.17
C ALA A 66 17.58 -7.24 12.42
N GLU A 67 16.50 -8.04 12.33
CA GLU A 67 16.58 -9.48 12.66
C GLU A 67 16.50 -10.47 11.48
N PHE A 68 16.25 -10.01 10.24
CA PHE A 68 16.07 -10.89 9.07
C PHE A 68 17.36 -11.19 8.29
N ALA A 69 18.53 -10.93 8.88
CA ALA A 69 19.81 -11.04 8.16
C ALA A 69 20.27 -12.48 7.91
N ASN A 70 19.63 -13.50 8.48
CA ASN A 70 20.08 -14.89 8.37
C ASN A 70 18.92 -15.88 8.24
N ASP A 71 18.22 -15.90 7.10
CA ASP A 71 17.80 -17.19 6.52
C ASP A 71 17.34 -17.02 5.07
N THR A 72 17.88 -17.80 4.14
CA THR A 72 17.28 -17.93 2.80
C THR A 72 15.83 -18.39 2.87
N PHE A 73 15.44 -19.06 3.96
CA PHE A 73 14.04 -19.39 4.28
C PHE A 73 13.13 -18.16 4.39
N GLN A 74 13.62 -17.03 4.91
CA GLN A 74 12.79 -15.83 5.06
C GLN A 74 12.57 -15.12 3.71
N ARG A 75 13.54 -15.20 2.79
CA ARG A 75 13.46 -14.52 1.50
C ARG A 75 12.32 -15.04 0.62
N TYR A 76 12.09 -16.35 0.66
CA TYR A 76 11.09 -17.01 -0.17
C TYR A 76 9.91 -17.54 0.64
N PHE A 77 9.83 -17.25 1.94
CA PHE A 77 8.76 -17.75 2.79
C PHE A 77 7.38 -17.53 2.15
N PRO A 78 6.51 -18.56 2.07
CA PRO A 78 6.60 -19.88 2.70
C PRO A 78 7.37 -20.95 1.90
N TYR A 79 7.95 -20.59 0.75
CA TYR A 79 8.70 -21.53 -0.08
C TYR A 79 10.09 -21.83 0.50
N PRO A 80 10.54 -23.11 0.43
CA PRO A 80 11.84 -23.52 0.97
C PRO A 80 13.03 -23.08 0.10
N ASN A 81 12.81 -22.76 -1.18
CA ASN A 81 13.86 -22.40 -2.13
C ASN A 81 13.32 -21.53 -3.28
N ALA A 82 14.23 -20.93 -4.04
CA ALA A 82 13.93 -20.03 -5.15
C ALA A 82 13.20 -20.74 -6.31
N THR A 83 13.57 -21.99 -6.61
CA THR A 83 12.94 -22.77 -7.69
C THR A 83 11.45 -22.99 -7.41
N SER A 84 11.11 -23.34 -6.17
CA SER A 84 9.73 -23.58 -5.76
C SER A 84 8.89 -22.31 -5.83
N PHE A 85 9.48 -21.17 -5.40
CA PHE A 85 8.84 -19.86 -5.52
C PHE A 85 8.53 -19.50 -6.98
N ARG A 86 9.54 -19.56 -7.87
CA ARG A 86 9.38 -19.19 -9.29
C ARG A 86 8.37 -20.09 -10.01
N LEU A 87 8.38 -21.39 -9.69
CA LEU A 87 7.44 -22.33 -10.30
C LEU A 87 6.00 -22.09 -9.85
N SER A 88 5.79 -21.79 -8.58
CA SER A 88 4.47 -21.40 -8.08
C SER A 88 3.99 -20.06 -8.62
N ASP A 89 4.88 -19.07 -8.73
CA ASP A 89 4.54 -17.77 -9.35
C ASP A 89 4.00 -17.98 -10.77
N TRP A 90 4.69 -18.78 -11.59
CA TRP A 90 4.20 -19.16 -12.92
C TRP A 90 2.85 -19.89 -12.89
N TYR A 91 2.64 -20.76 -11.89
CA TYR A 91 1.38 -21.51 -11.73
C TYR A 91 0.21 -20.58 -11.41
N TRP A 92 0.35 -19.70 -10.43
CA TRP A 92 -0.71 -18.81 -9.93
C TRP A 92 -0.97 -17.60 -10.84
N ASN A 93 0.09 -16.98 -11.36
CA ASN A 93 -0.02 -15.71 -12.10
C ASN A 93 -0.17 -15.89 -13.62
N GLY A 94 0.19 -17.06 -14.16
CA GLY A 94 -0.19 -17.43 -15.52
C GLY A 94 -1.68 -17.74 -15.54
N GLY A 95 -2.51 -16.84 -16.04
CA GLY A 95 -3.98 -16.97 -15.99
C GLY A 95 -4.55 -18.32 -16.45
N VAL A 96 -5.86 -18.52 -16.25
CA VAL A 96 -6.57 -19.81 -16.40
C VAL A 96 -6.24 -20.58 -17.69
N GLN A 97 -5.92 -19.88 -18.78
CA GLN A 97 -5.41 -20.46 -20.02
C GLN A 97 -3.92 -20.12 -20.17
N LYS A 98 -3.04 -21.13 -20.11
CA LYS A 98 -1.60 -20.95 -20.32
C LYS A 98 -1.33 -20.61 -21.79
N SER A 99 -0.75 -19.45 -22.04
CA SER A 99 -0.35 -18.99 -23.37
C SER A 99 1.00 -19.58 -23.81
N GLN A 100 1.34 -19.46 -25.09
CA GLN A 100 2.68 -19.83 -25.59
C GLN A 100 3.80 -19.02 -24.91
N SER A 101 3.56 -17.75 -24.57
CA SER A 101 4.52 -16.95 -23.82
C SER A 101 4.70 -17.48 -22.39
N SER A 102 3.62 -17.91 -21.73
CA SER A 102 3.72 -18.54 -20.41
C SER A 102 4.49 -19.87 -20.48
N PHE A 103 4.36 -20.64 -21.56
CA PHE A 103 5.14 -21.85 -21.74
C PHE A 103 6.64 -21.55 -21.90
N LYS A 104 7.01 -20.49 -22.62
CA LYS A 104 8.41 -20.05 -22.70
C LYS A 104 8.95 -19.62 -21.34
N ALA A 105 8.17 -18.89 -20.54
CA ALA A 105 8.56 -18.53 -19.18
C ALA A 105 8.81 -19.77 -18.30
N LEU A 106 8.02 -20.84 -18.45
CA LEU A 106 8.29 -22.11 -17.79
C LEU A 106 9.60 -22.74 -18.27
N LEU A 107 9.86 -22.72 -19.59
CA LEU A 107 11.11 -23.23 -20.15
C LEU A 107 12.33 -22.47 -19.60
N ASP A 108 12.20 -21.15 -19.42
CA ASP A 108 13.27 -20.32 -18.85
C ASP A 108 13.54 -20.71 -17.39
N ILE A 109 12.50 -21.00 -16.59
CA ILE A 109 12.65 -21.46 -15.20
C ILE A 109 13.36 -22.81 -15.13
N ILE A 110 12.95 -23.80 -15.93
CA ILE A 110 13.55 -25.16 -15.87
C ILE A 110 14.93 -25.24 -16.53
N SER A 111 15.28 -24.26 -17.36
CA SER A 111 16.59 -24.18 -18.01
C SER A 111 17.58 -23.33 -17.23
N ASP A 112 17.17 -22.74 -16.11
CA ASP A 112 18.02 -21.93 -15.24
C ASP A 112 19.13 -22.82 -14.62
N PRO A 113 20.41 -22.39 -14.63
CA PRO A 113 21.50 -23.16 -14.02
C PRO A 113 21.34 -23.42 -12.52
N GLU A 114 20.58 -22.59 -11.82
CA GLU A 114 20.25 -22.74 -10.39
C GLU A 114 19.03 -23.66 -10.16
N TYR A 115 18.39 -24.14 -11.23
CA TYR A 115 17.27 -25.06 -11.13
C TYR A 115 17.73 -26.44 -10.61
N ASP A 116 17.26 -26.80 -9.42
CA ASP A 116 17.40 -28.15 -8.87
C ASP A 116 16.06 -28.93 -8.92
N PRO A 117 15.98 -30.05 -9.65
CA PRO A 117 14.79 -30.91 -9.62
C PRO A 117 14.54 -31.58 -8.25
N ALA A 118 15.57 -31.73 -7.39
CA ALA A 118 15.40 -32.25 -6.04
C ALA A 118 14.57 -31.28 -5.16
N ASP A 119 14.78 -29.98 -5.35
CA ASP A 119 14.05 -28.92 -4.65
C ASP A 119 12.55 -28.96 -4.94
N VAL A 120 12.18 -29.18 -6.21
CA VAL A 120 10.77 -29.30 -6.63
C VAL A 120 10.11 -30.54 -6.03
N ARG A 121 10.86 -31.63 -5.87
CA ARG A 121 10.36 -32.88 -5.25
C ARG A 121 10.25 -32.79 -3.74
N ALA A 122 11.12 -32.02 -3.09
CA ALA A 122 11.13 -31.83 -1.65
C ALA A 122 10.09 -30.80 -1.19
N ALA A 123 9.58 -29.96 -2.10
CA ALA A 123 8.57 -28.97 -1.78
C ALA A 123 7.23 -29.61 -1.38
N HIS A 124 6.73 -29.24 -0.21
CA HIS A 124 5.42 -29.64 0.31
C HIS A 124 4.32 -28.75 -0.27
N TRP A 125 4.02 -28.92 -1.58
CA TRP A 125 3.12 -28.03 -2.34
C TRP A 125 1.75 -27.82 -1.70
N ASP A 126 1.14 -28.87 -1.15
CA ASP A 126 -0.18 -28.78 -0.52
C ASP A 126 -0.16 -27.92 0.75
N ASP A 127 0.90 -28.03 1.56
CA ASP A 127 1.05 -27.25 2.78
C ASP A 127 1.37 -25.78 2.45
N ILE A 128 2.25 -25.56 1.46
CA ILE A 128 2.56 -24.23 0.92
C ILE A 128 1.29 -23.57 0.39
N ASN A 129 0.52 -24.25 -0.45
CA ASN A 129 -0.72 -23.71 -1.01
C ASN A 129 -1.78 -23.48 0.08
N ARG A 130 -1.88 -24.35 1.09
CA ARG A 130 -2.78 -24.16 2.23
C ARG A 130 -2.41 -22.91 3.03
N GLN A 131 -1.12 -22.67 3.24
CA GLN A 131 -0.62 -21.50 3.96
C GLN A 131 -0.76 -20.21 3.16
N LEU A 132 -0.64 -20.26 1.84
CA LEU A 132 -0.89 -19.11 0.98
C LEU A 132 -2.39 -18.80 0.84
N ALA A 133 -3.23 -19.83 0.87
CA ALA A 133 -4.68 -19.68 0.84
C ALA A 133 -5.29 -19.34 2.21
N SER A 134 -4.52 -19.41 3.30
CA SER A 134 -5.00 -18.93 4.59
C SER A 134 -4.96 -17.41 4.57
N ASP A 135 -6.09 -16.82 4.21
CA ASP A 135 -6.39 -15.43 4.56
C ASP A 135 -6.35 -15.36 6.09
N GLN A 136 -5.30 -14.74 6.66
CA GLN A 136 -5.55 -14.08 7.93
C GLN A 136 -6.69 -13.10 7.65
N PRO A 137 -7.78 -13.12 8.42
CA PRO A 137 -8.80 -12.11 8.30
C PRO A 137 -8.15 -10.79 8.69
N GLY A 138 -7.56 -10.10 7.71
CA GLY A 138 -7.25 -8.69 7.84
C GLY A 138 -8.57 -8.04 8.19
N GLU A 139 -8.58 -7.31 9.29
CA GLU A 139 -9.67 -6.43 9.71
C GLU A 139 -9.86 -5.34 8.65
N TRP A 140 -10.30 -5.71 7.45
CA TRP A 140 -11.05 -4.82 6.59
C TRP A 140 -12.41 -4.74 7.27
N ALA A 141 -12.48 -3.92 8.33
CA ALA A 141 -13.73 -3.49 8.89
C ALA A 141 -14.54 -2.96 7.72
N ASP A 142 -15.61 -3.66 7.41
CA ASP A 142 -16.74 -3.22 6.64
C ASP A 142 -17.39 -2.05 7.41
N ASP A 143 -16.67 -0.93 7.45
CA ASP A 143 -17.13 0.35 7.95
C ASP A 143 -18.18 0.87 6.97
N ASP A 144 -19.39 0.39 7.24
CA ASP A 144 -20.66 1.10 7.16
C ASP A 144 -21.24 1.28 5.75
N ALA A 145 -21.98 0.26 5.34
CA ALA A 145 -23.15 0.43 4.50
C ALA A 145 -24.27 1.11 5.31
N GLY A 146 -24.57 2.39 5.04
CA GLY A 146 -25.83 3.01 5.50
C GLY A 146 -25.86 4.52 5.58
#